data_AF-A0A3D0R1B5-F1
#
_entry.id   AF-A0A3D0R1B5-F1
#
_cell.length_a   1.000
_cell.length_b   1.000
_cell.length_c   1.000
_cell.angle_alpha   90.00
_cell.angle_beta   90.00
_cell.angle_gamma   90.00
#
_symmetry.space_group_name_H-M   'P 1'
#
loop_
_entity.id
_entity.type
_entity.pdbx_description
1 polymer ?
#
loop_
_entity_poly.entity_id
_entity_poly.type
_entity_poly.pdbx_seq_one_letter_code
_entity_poly.pdbx_strand_id
1 'polypeptide(L)'
;MLQLLGAGSVGGLVSQYVTAAPERRQTRTRAREAMVALEEARWSRGQEDEWQQLRERVHAFESIAIVAGVPRPAAQWYVRTTVALHLESRRELSEHGNPDLAGIPLRYLDAFASATDLIYWILWHPQLARLTWRRRLKRSKAEVTAATADSATIRDALTRRTAI
;
A
#
# COMPACT_ATOMS: atom_id res chain seq x y z
N MET A 1 40.96 27.04 -32.59
CA MET A 1 40.51 27.06 -31.18
C MET A 1 39.00 26.80 -31.12
N LEU A 2 38.55 25.54 -31.18
CA LEU A 2 37.10 25.23 -31.13
C LEU A 2 36.82 23.78 -30.69
N GLN A 3 37.49 23.30 -29.64
CA GLN A 3 37.28 21.93 -29.12
C GLN A 3 37.08 21.82 -27.61
N LEU A 4 36.87 22.92 -26.89
CA LEU A 4 36.75 22.90 -25.42
C LEU A 4 35.35 23.19 -24.85
N LEU A 5 34.33 23.42 -25.68
CA LEU A 5 32.98 23.80 -25.21
C LEU A 5 31.96 22.64 -25.19
N GLY A 6 32.33 21.42 -25.57
CA GLY A 6 31.40 20.27 -25.62
C GLY A 6 31.34 19.39 -24.37
N ALA A 7 32.31 19.50 -23.46
CA ALA A 7 32.47 18.54 -22.35
C ALA A 7 31.72 18.89 -21.06
N GLY A 8 31.29 20.15 -20.88
CA GLY A 8 30.63 20.60 -19.64
C GLY A 8 29.16 20.20 -19.50
N SER A 9 28.46 19.96 -20.61
CA SER A 9 27.00 19.78 -20.62
C SER A 9 26.56 18.34 -20.38
N VAL A 10 27.41 17.36 -20.67
CA VAL A 10 27.09 15.92 -20.49
C VAL A 10 27.37 15.45 -19.06
N GLY A 11 28.33 16.07 -18.36
CA GLY A 11 28.66 15.74 -16.97
C GLY A 11 27.55 16.07 -15.97
N GLY A 12 26.76 17.12 -16.21
CA GLY A 12 25.67 17.55 -15.31
C GLY A 12 24.50 16.56 -15.25
N LEU A 13 24.14 15.94 -16.39
CA LEU A 13 23.05 14.96 -16.47
C LEU A 13 23.43 13.61 -15.88
N VAL A 14 24.69 13.18 -16.06
CA VAL A 14 25.20 11.92 -15.48
C VAL A 14 25.35 12.06 -13.96
N SER A 15 25.83 13.20 -13.47
CA SER A 15 25.96 13.48 -12.03
C SER A 15 24.61 13.44 -11.29
N GLN A 16 23.55 14.07 -11.84
CA GLN A 16 22.20 14.01 -11.27
C GLN A 16 21.62 12.59 -11.26
N TYR A 17 21.92 11.78 -12.28
CA TYR A 17 21.46 10.39 -12.32
C TYR A 17 22.12 9.49 -11.27
N VAL A 18 23.41 9.72 -11.00
CA VAL A 18 24.19 8.94 -10.03
C VAL A 18 23.87 9.36 -8.59
N THR A 19 23.67 10.65 -8.34
CA THR A 19 23.31 11.17 -7.00
C THR A 19 21.85 10.94 -6.63
N ALA A 20 20.91 10.90 -7.59
CA ALA A 20 19.50 10.62 -7.32
C ALA A 20 19.17 9.12 -7.14
N ALA A 21 20.08 8.21 -7.53
CA ALA A 21 19.82 6.78 -7.44
C ALA A 21 19.75 6.24 -5.99
N PRO A 22 20.65 6.64 -5.05
CA PRO A 22 20.54 6.32 -3.62
C PRO A 22 19.26 6.87 -2.99
N GLU A 23 18.91 8.13 -3.26
CA GLU A 23 17.70 8.76 -2.71
C GLU A 23 16.44 8.00 -3.13
N ARG A 24 16.31 7.63 -4.41
CA ARG A 24 15.19 6.82 -4.90
C ARG A 24 15.10 5.44 -4.27
N ARG A 25 16.23 4.83 -3.89
CA ARG A 25 16.23 3.54 -3.17
C ARG A 25 15.77 3.75 -1.74
N GLN A 26 16.29 4.78 -1.07
CA GLN A 26 15.93 5.12 0.31
C GLN A 26 14.43 5.43 0.44
N THR A 27 13.84 6.20 -0.47
CA THR A 27 12.40 6.50 -0.45
C THR A 27 11.56 5.23 -0.59
N ARG A 28 11.99 4.27 -1.43
CA ARG A 28 11.29 3.00 -1.58
C ARG A 28 11.41 2.11 -0.35
N THR A 29 12.56 2.11 0.32
CA THR A 29 12.74 1.46 1.61
C THR A 29 11.80 2.06 2.66
N ARG A 30 11.73 3.39 2.77
CA ARG A 30 10.80 4.08 3.68
C ARG A 30 9.33 3.74 3.39
N ALA A 31 8.96 3.62 2.11
CA ALA A 31 7.60 3.21 1.75
C ALA A 31 7.29 1.78 2.22
N ARG A 32 8.27 0.87 2.13
CA ARG A 32 8.13 -0.49 2.64
C ARG A 32 8.06 -0.53 4.16
N GLU A 33 8.88 0.26 4.86
CA GLU A 33 8.81 0.40 6.32
C GLU A 33 7.44 0.93 6.76
N ALA A 34 6.91 1.92 6.05
CA ALA A 34 5.57 2.45 6.31
C ALA A 34 4.47 1.41 6.05
N MET A 35 4.62 0.56 5.02
CA MET A 35 3.71 -0.58 4.81
C MET A 35 3.77 -1.56 5.98
N VAL A 36 4.97 -1.94 6.43
CA VAL A 36 5.13 -2.86 7.57
C VAL A 36 4.49 -2.30 8.83
N ALA A 37 4.75 -1.02 9.15
CA ALA A 37 4.14 -0.37 10.30
C ALA A 37 2.60 -0.30 10.21
N LEU A 38 2.05 -0.14 9.00
CA LEU A 38 0.60 -0.18 8.78
C LEU A 38 0.02 -1.59 8.96
N GLU A 39 0.72 -2.63 8.48
CA GLU A 39 0.34 -4.03 8.67
C GLU A 39 0.39 -4.44 10.14
N GLU A 40 1.38 -3.97 10.90
CA GLU A 40 1.48 -4.17 12.35
C GLU A 40 0.31 -3.50 13.08
N ALA A 41 0.01 -2.23 12.76
CA ALA A 41 -1.12 -1.51 13.35
C ALA A 41 -2.48 -2.11 12.95
N ARG A 42 -2.57 -2.84 11.84
CA ARG A 42 -3.78 -3.59 11.49
C ARG A 42 -4.05 -4.70 12.50
N TRP A 43 -3.01 -5.39 12.95
CA TRP A 43 -3.08 -6.58 13.81
C TRP A 43 -2.98 -6.30 15.31
N SER A 44 -2.72 -5.06 15.73
CA SER A 44 -2.73 -4.69 17.15
C SER A 44 -4.16 -4.83 17.70
N ARG A 45 -4.49 -6.01 18.25
CA ARG A 45 -5.75 -6.33 18.92
C ARG A 45 -5.62 -6.11 20.43
N GLY A 46 -6.63 -5.52 21.06
CA GLY A 46 -6.71 -5.26 22.50
C GLY A 46 -5.89 -4.07 23.03
N GLN A 47 -5.35 -3.19 22.19
CA GLN A 47 -4.65 -1.98 22.64
C GLN A 47 -5.59 -0.80 22.84
N GLU A 48 -5.20 0.15 23.70
CA GLU A 48 -5.84 1.46 23.78
C GLU A 48 -5.48 2.26 22.51
N ASP A 49 -6.44 3.03 21.98
CA ASP A 49 -6.27 3.90 20.80
C ASP A 49 -5.90 3.23 19.45
N GLU A 50 -6.21 1.95 19.25
CA GLU A 50 -5.88 1.20 18.03
C GLU A 50 -6.33 1.88 16.73
N TRP A 51 -7.53 2.47 16.75
CA TRP A 51 -8.05 3.19 15.58
C TRP A 51 -7.23 4.43 15.26
N GLN A 52 -6.81 5.17 16.28
CA GLN A 52 -5.95 6.33 16.11
C GLN A 52 -4.57 5.91 15.59
N GLN A 53 -3.98 4.85 16.15
CA GLN A 53 -2.72 4.30 15.68
C GLN A 53 -2.82 3.87 14.20
N LEU A 54 -3.88 3.15 13.83
CA LEU A 54 -4.11 2.75 12.44
C LEU A 54 -4.21 3.96 11.51
N ARG A 55 -4.96 4.99 11.91
CA ARG A 55 -5.13 6.22 11.14
C ARG A 55 -3.80 6.96 10.94
N GLU A 56 -3.00 7.09 11.98
CA GLU A 56 -1.66 7.70 11.90
C GLU A 56 -0.76 6.94 10.93
N ARG A 57 -0.76 5.60 10.99
CA ARG A 57 0.01 4.75 10.06
C ARG A 57 -0.52 4.83 8.63
N VAL A 58 -1.83 4.96 8.42
CA VAL A 58 -2.42 5.20 7.10
C VAL A 58 -1.89 6.50 6.51
N HIS A 59 -1.97 7.61 7.24
CA HIS A 59 -1.50 8.92 6.75
C HIS A 59 0.01 8.92 6.48
N ALA A 60 0.79 8.27 7.35
CA ALA A 60 2.23 8.11 7.15
C ALA A 60 2.54 7.31 5.88
N PHE A 61 1.85 6.18 5.68
CA PHE A 61 1.99 5.38 4.46
C PHE A 61 1.59 6.16 3.21
N GLU A 62 0.43 6.82 3.19
CA GLU A 62 -0.03 7.57 2.01
C GLU A 62 0.96 8.67 1.61
N SER A 63 1.48 9.39 2.60
CA SER A 63 2.48 10.45 2.41
C SER A 63 3.75 9.90 1.77
N ILE A 64 4.30 8.81 2.32
CA ILE A 64 5.55 8.22 1.84
C ILE A 64 5.35 7.51 0.50
N ALA A 65 4.21 6.85 0.28
CA ALA A 65 3.89 6.15 -0.96
C ALA A 65 3.87 7.10 -2.16
N ILE A 66 3.30 8.30 -1.99
CA ILE A 66 3.29 9.33 -3.04
C ILE A 66 4.72 9.76 -3.37
N VAL A 67 5.55 10.02 -2.36
CA VAL A 67 6.96 10.40 -2.56
C VAL A 67 7.75 9.27 -3.22
N ALA A 68 7.43 8.00 -2.92
CA ALA A 68 8.03 6.83 -3.55
C ALA A 68 7.55 6.58 -4.99
N GLY A 69 6.64 7.40 -5.52
CA GLY A 69 6.12 7.29 -6.89
C GLY A 69 5.04 6.22 -7.04
N VAL A 70 4.40 5.79 -5.96
CA VAL A 70 3.24 4.89 -6.03
C VAL A 70 2.04 5.68 -6.56
N PRO A 71 1.35 5.20 -7.62
CA PRO A 71 0.14 5.83 -8.11
C PRO A 71 -0.92 5.94 -7.00
N ARG A 72 -1.45 7.14 -6.77
CA ARG A 72 -2.47 7.42 -5.75
C ARG A 72 -3.65 6.42 -5.76
N PRO A 73 -4.20 5.99 -6.93
CA PRO A 73 -5.27 5.00 -6.94
C PRO A 73 -4.87 3.62 -6.41
N ALA A 74 -3.59 3.24 -6.54
CA ALA A 74 -3.07 1.98 -6.01
C ALA A 74 -2.85 2.09 -4.49
N ALA A 75 -2.23 3.18 -4.02
CA ALA A 75 -2.05 3.43 -2.58
C ALA A 75 -3.39 3.49 -1.83
N GLN A 76 -4.37 4.23 -2.37
CA GLN A 76 -5.72 4.30 -1.80
C GLN A 76 -6.42 2.95 -1.78
N TRP A 77 -6.22 2.14 -2.83
CA TRP A 77 -6.80 0.80 -2.88
C TRP A 77 -6.25 -0.08 -1.76
N TYR A 78 -4.93 -0.09 -1.59
CA TYR A 78 -4.28 -0.82 -0.50
C TYR A 78 -4.77 -0.36 0.88
N VAL A 79 -4.80 0.96 1.14
CA VAL A 79 -5.33 1.53 2.40
C VAL A 79 -6.77 1.07 2.67
N ARG A 80 -7.65 1.15 1.67
CA ARG A 80 -9.05 0.72 1.81
C ARG A 80 -9.15 -0.75 2.16
N THR A 81 -8.41 -1.59 1.47
CA THR A 81 -8.40 -3.03 1.75
C THR A 81 -7.88 -3.31 3.16
N THR A 82 -6.89 -2.54 3.65
CA THR A 82 -6.31 -2.72 4.99
C THR A 82 -7.31 -2.32 6.06
N VAL A 83 -7.97 -1.18 5.89
CA VAL A 83 -9.00 -0.70 6.82
C VAL A 83 -10.20 -1.64 6.84
N ALA A 84 -10.65 -2.13 5.67
CA ALA A 84 -11.75 -3.07 5.60
C ALA A 84 -11.42 -4.38 6.35
N LEU A 85 -10.18 -4.88 6.22
CA LEU A 85 -9.72 -6.06 6.93
C LEU A 85 -9.62 -5.84 8.45
N HIS A 86 -9.19 -4.65 8.88
CA HIS A 86 -9.18 -4.27 10.29
C HIS A 86 -10.61 -4.27 10.87
N LEU A 87 -11.57 -3.64 10.18
CA LEU A 87 -12.96 -3.60 10.61
C LEU A 87 -13.59 -4.99 10.69
N GLU A 88 -13.32 -5.86 9.71
CA GLU A 88 -13.79 -7.24 9.76
C GLU A 88 -13.17 -8.02 10.91
N SER A 89 -11.87 -7.85 11.16
CA SER A 89 -11.21 -8.46 12.32
C SER A 89 -11.85 -8.03 13.63
N ARG A 90 -12.34 -6.79 13.74
CA ARG A 90 -13.01 -6.29 14.95
C ARG A 90 -14.41 -6.84 15.09
N ARG A 91 -15.16 -6.91 13.98
CA ARG A 91 -16.48 -7.54 13.95
C ARG A 91 -16.39 -8.99 14.43
N GLU A 92 -15.51 -9.78 13.84
CA GLU A 92 -15.30 -11.19 14.21
C GLU A 92 -14.90 -11.35 15.69
N LEU A 93 -14.02 -10.48 16.20
CA LEU A 93 -13.64 -10.49 17.61
C LEU A 93 -14.82 -10.13 18.54
N SER A 94 -15.65 -9.16 18.14
CA SER A 94 -16.84 -8.78 18.91
C SER A 94 -17.94 -9.85 18.91
N GLU A 95 -18.08 -10.60 17.82
CA GLU A 95 -19.07 -11.66 17.68
C GLU A 95 -18.69 -12.93 18.44
N HIS A 96 -17.40 -13.31 18.44
CA HIS A 96 -16.94 -14.55 19.06
C HIS A 96 -16.36 -14.38 20.47
N GLY A 97 -15.98 -13.17 20.87
CA GLY A 97 -15.44 -12.84 22.20
C GLY A 97 -14.07 -13.47 22.53
N ASN A 98 -13.57 -14.38 21.70
CA ASN A 98 -12.27 -15.05 21.87
C ASN A 98 -11.42 -14.88 20.59
N PRO A 99 -10.19 -14.32 20.68
CA PRO A 99 -9.29 -14.18 19.54
C PRO A 99 -8.90 -15.50 18.86
N ASP A 100 -8.97 -16.64 19.55
CA ASP A 100 -8.66 -17.97 18.99
C ASP A 100 -9.78 -18.49 18.05
N LEU A 101 -11.00 -17.99 18.24
CA LEU A 101 -12.17 -18.35 17.43
C LEU A 101 -12.49 -17.28 16.38
N ALA A 102 -12.03 -16.04 16.59
CA ALA A 102 -12.20 -14.93 15.67
C ALA A 102 -11.20 -15.01 14.49
N GLY A 103 -11.68 -15.52 13.35
CA GLY A 103 -10.89 -15.71 12.14
C GLY A 103 -11.45 -14.94 10.95
N ILE A 104 -10.55 -14.34 10.14
CA ILE A 104 -10.94 -13.82 8.83
C ILE A 104 -10.89 -14.98 7.83
N PRO A 105 -11.92 -15.18 6.99
CA PRO A 105 -11.91 -16.28 6.02
C PRO A 105 -10.72 -16.18 5.05
N LEU A 106 -10.04 -17.31 4.82
CA LEU A 106 -8.74 -17.37 4.12
C LEU A 106 -8.77 -16.72 2.72
N ARG A 107 -9.87 -16.89 1.98
CA ARG A 107 -10.10 -16.26 0.67
C ARG A 107 -9.95 -14.73 0.68
N TYR A 108 -10.24 -14.07 1.81
CA TYR A 108 -10.08 -12.63 1.96
C TYR A 108 -8.62 -12.25 2.13
N LEU A 109 -7.87 -13.06 2.87
CA LEU A 109 -6.43 -12.86 3.05
C LEU A 109 -5.70 -13.04 1.73
N ASP A 110 -6.08 -14.05 0.93
CA ASP A 110 -5.52 -14.26 -0.41
C ASP A 110 -5.84 -13.10 -1.35
N ALA A 111 -7.09 -12.63 -1.36
CA ALA A 111 -7.47 -11.49 -2.17
C ALA A 111 -6.79 -10.19 -1.71
N PHE A 112 -6.58 -10.02 -0.40
CA PHE A 112 -5.84 -8.90 0.16
C PHE A 112 -4.36 -8.93 -0.22
N ALA A 113 -3.76 -10.12 -0.26
CA ALA A 113 -2.37 -10.30 -0.70
C ALA A 113 -2.15 -9.71 -2.10
N SER A 114 -3.15 -9.76 -2.99
CA SER A 114 -3.09 -9.11 -4.31
C SER A 114 -2.87 -7.59 -4.25
N ALA A 115 -3.44 -6.91 -3.25
CA ALA A 115 -3.31 -5.46 -3.06
C ALA A 115 -1.93 -5.12 -2.49
N THR A 116 -1.43 -5.92 -1.55
CA THR A 116 -0.08 -5.81 -1.01
C THR A 116 0.97 -6.07 -2.10
N ASP A 117 0.80 -7.13 -2.88
CA ASP A 117 1.67 -7.49 -4.01
C ASP A 117 1.72 -6.39 -5.07
N LEU A 118 0.59 -5.71 -5.33
CA LEU A 118 0.57 -4.58 -6.24
C LEU A 118 1.52 -3.47 -5.78
N ILE A 119 1.49 -3.09 -4.51
CA ILE A 119 2.37 -2.03 -3.98
C ILE A 119 3.82 -2.49 -3.99
N TYR A 120 4.12 -3.71 -3.53
CA TYR A 120 5.46 -4.28 -3.58
C TYR A 120 6.03 -4.28 -5.00
N TRP A 121 5.23 -4.74 -5.96
CA TRP A 121 5.62 -4.79 -7.35
C TRP A 121 5.87 -3.40 -7.95
N ILE A 122 5.05 -2.40 -7.59
CA ILE A 122 5.27 -0.99 -8.00
C ILE A 122 6.59 -0.45 -7.45
N LEU A 123 6.89 -0.71 -6.17
CA LEU A 123 8.12 -0.24 -5.53
C LEU A 123 9.36 -0.91 -6.13
N TRP A 124 9.29 -2.21 -6.40
CA TRP A 124 10.44 -2.97 -6.91
C TRP A 124 10.70 -2.76 -8.40
N HIS A 125 9.64 -2.60 -9.20
CA HIS A 125 9.72 -2.48 -10.66
C HIS A 125 9.11 -1.17 -11.19
N PRO A 126 9.65 0.01 -10.85
CA PRO A 126 9.03 1.30 -11.20
C PRO A 126 8.89 1.53 -12.71
N GLN A 127 9.82 0.99 -13.52
CA GLN A 127 9.79 1.10 -14.97
C GLN A 127 8.63 0.29 -15.57
N LEU A 128 8.48 -0.97 -15.15
CA LEU A 128 7.37 -1.81 -15.58
C LEU A 128 6.05 -1.27 -15.03
N ALA A 129 6.08 -0.73 -13.81
CA ALA A 129 4.90 -0.21 -13.14
C ALA A 129 4.19 0.84 -13.95
N ARG A 130 4.93 1.76 -14.58
CA ARG A 130 4.38 2.78 -15.48
C ARG A 130 3.39 2.24 -16.51
N LEU A 131 3.60 1.02 -17.01
CA LEU A 131 2.78 0.44 -18.08
C LEU A 131 1.68 -0.49 -17.56
N THR A 132 1.94 -1.26 -16.50
CA THR A 132 1.02 -2.35 -16.11
C THR A 132 0.30 -2.13 -14.79
N TRP A 133 0.58 -1.06 -14.03
CA TRP A 133 -0.05 -0.84 -12.71
C TRP A 133 -1.59 -0.80 -12.81
N ARG A 134 -2.15 -0.19 -13.86
CA ARG A 134 -3.61 -0.10 -14.05
C ARG A 134 -4.26 -1.48 -14.24
N ARG A 135 -3.61 -2.36 -15.01
CA ARG A 135 -4.09 -3.72 -15.26
C ARG A 135 -4.05 -4.55 -13.97
N ARG A 136 -2.94 -4.47 -13.23
CA ARG A 136 -2.79 -5.15 -11.93
C ARG A 136 -3.76 -4.61 -10.89
N LEU A 137 -3.99 -3.29 -10.85
CA LEU A 137 -5.01 -2.69 -9.99
C LEU A 137 -6.42 -3.18 -10.34
N LYS A 138 -6.79 -3.22 -11.62
CA LYS A 138 -8.08 -3.76 -12.05
C LYS A 138 -8.26 -5.22 -11.62
N ARG A 139 -7.20 -6.03 -11.77
CA ARG A 139 -7.18 -7.43 -11.34
C ARG A 139 -7.37 -7.57 -9.83
N SER A 140 -6.57 -6.86 -9.03
CA SER A 140 -6.70 -6.87 -7.57
C SER A 140 -8.10 -6.44 -7.12
N LYS A 141 -8.67 -5.39 -7.73
CA LYS A 141 -10.05 -4.96 -7.47
C LYS A 141 -11.06 -6.08 -7.76
N ALA A 142 -10.92 -6.77 -8.89
CA ALA A 142 -11.81 -7.88 -9.24
C ALA A 142 -11.68 -9.05 -8.27
N GLU A 143 -10.46 -9.44 -7.90
CA GLU A 143 -10.17 -10.53 -6.95
C GLU A 143 -10.77 -10.25 -5.56
N VAL A 144 -10.56 -9.05 -5.03
CA VAL A 144 -11.16 -8.62 -3.75
C VAL A 144 -12.68 -8.55 -3.87
N THR A 145 -13.22 -7.98 -4.94
CA THR A 145 -14.69 -7.88 -5.10
C THR A 145 -15.34 -9.26 -5.13
N ALA A 146 -14.74 -10.22 -5.84
CA ALA A 146 -15.18 -11.60 -5.90
C ALA A 146 -15.10 -12.29 -4.52
N ALA A 147 -14.01 -12.07 -3.77
CA ALA A 147 -13.89 -12.62 -2.41
C ALA A 147 -14.94 -12.03 -1.45
N THR A 148 -15.33 -10.77 -1.63
CA THR A 148 -16.34 -10.02 -0.82
C THR A 148 -17.79 -10.26 -1.17
N ALA A 149 -18.08 -11.27 -1.99
CA ALA A 149 -19.44 -11.73 -2.23
C ALA A 149 -20.16 -12.14 -0.93
N ASP A 150 -19.42 -12.58 0.09
CA ASP A 150 -20.01 -13.20 1.29
C ASP A 150 -19.86 -12.37 2.58
N SER A 151 -19.14 -11.24 2.57
CA SER A 151 -19.00 -10.34 3.73
C SER A 151 -19.56 -8.96 3.42
N ALA A 152 -20.71 -8.65 4.02
CA ALA A 152 -21.37 -7.35 3.89
C ALA A 152 -20.51 -6.21 4.46
N THR A 153 -19.79 -6.47 5.56
CA THR A 153 -18.92 -5.51 6.25
C THR A 153 -17.76 -5.05 5.37
N ILE A 154 -17.06 -5.98 4.74
CA ILE A 154 -15.94 -5.65 3.85
C ILE A 154 -16.45 -4.92 2.62
N ARG A 155 -17.58 -5.37 2.04
CA ARG A 155 -18.20 -4.69 0.88
C ARG A 155 -18.54 -3.25 1.21
N ASP A 156 -19.21 -3.01 2.34
CA ASP A 156 -19.58 -1.68 2.78
C ASP A 156 -18.33 -0.80 2.99
N ALA A 157 -17.33 -1.32 3.71
CA ALA A 157 -16.05 -0.63 3.92
C ALA A 157 -15.30 -0.27 2.62
N LEU A 158 -15.36 -1.12 1.59
CA LEU A 158 -14.75 -0.85 0.28
C LEU A 158 -15.51 0.17 -0.56
N THR A 159 -16.84 0.22 -0.40
CA THR A 159 -17.73 1.16 -1.13
C THR A 159 -17.80 2.53 -0.50
N ARG A 160 -17.73 2.61 0.84
CA ARG A 160 -17.61 3.89 1.54
C ARG A 160 -16.36 4.58 1.02
N ARG A 161 -16.51 5.82 0.55
CA ARG A 161 -15.38 6.75 0.47
C ARG A 161 -14.93 6.88 1.91
N THR A 162 -13.92 6.12 2.30
CA THR A 162 -13.29 6.22 3.60
C THR A 162 -12.83 7.66 3.75
N ALA A 163 -13.61 8.44 4.50
CA ALA A 163 -13.21 9.73 5.02
C ALA A 163 -12.28 9.42 6.20
N ILE A 164 -11.03 9.07 5.87
CA ILE A 164 -9.92 9.00 6.81
C ILE A 164 -9.28 10.39 6.86
#